data_AF-A0A2T0J9Q6-F1
#
_entry.id   AF-A0A2T0J9Q6-F1
#
_cell.length_a   1.000
_cell.length_b   1.000
_cell.length_c   1.000
_cell.angle_alpha   90.00
_cell.angle_beta   90.00
_cell.angle_gamma   90.00
#
_symmetry.space_group_name_H-M   'P 1'
#
loop_
_entity.id
_entity.type
_entity.pdbx_description
1 polymer ?
#
loop_
_entity_poly.entity_id
_entity_poly.type
_entity_poly.pdbx_seq_one_letter_code
_entity_poly.pdbx_strand_id
1 'polypeptide(L)'
;MSGDQSFIRPNLIVEPLVDRFYAWLYTVAPIQGAMNLNFLQVPLLESYLQSPQAHVLASTNPELRGGYFVGIEESRKDEVKALLDSIRRDRADMLKLAQAVADAEDSVRQGATGFDLTPLYPKLPPELAGLVEVAYDTSNQASVHFLEPLAYQPGTHDVGRQSVQLSLEDGIERPFILSTPRLPKEGTLDLAIPFNHPGLKELFLARIRPSGLDQLSEALELDAAGRAQLAGFLTDSPSLSPDRHIDAGARVRYFGHACLVLQTPEVAIVTDPFISAESGAAGRYTLDDLPDHIDYVLITHGHQDHIVLETLMQLRGRVGTVVVPRCSRGNLVDPSLRLYLESIGLPVIEVDDFDELKFPGGRIVATPFLGEHADLDIRAKSTYFVDLGGRSLWLGADSSGIEPALYRRIRAHVGKIDIAYLGMECDGAPLTWLYQALLTQPITKRMSDSRKLSGSNAAQAGDIVDELGASEAYIYAMGEEHWLGHVMATSYNDDSYQLKQVEEFLAKCADKGIKAGHLFGQQEWRW
;
A
#
# COMPACT_ATOMS: atom_id res chain seq x y z
N MET A 1 37.52 12.34 21.72
CA MET A 1 37.32 11.50 20.54
C MET A 1 35.83 11.53 20.27
N SER A 2 35.41 12.32 19.27
CA SER A 2 34.04 12.30 18.76
C SER A 2 33.80 10.89 18.22
N GLY A 3 32.92 10.11 18.86
CA GLY A 3 32.56 8.79 18.34
C GLY A 3 32.02 8.92 16.93
N ASP A 4 32.31 7.93 16.08
CA ASP A 4 31.88 7.88 14.67
C ASP A 4 30.36 8.00 14.60
N GLN A 5 29.87 9.23 14.37
CA GLN A 5 28.46 9.52 14.17
C GLN A 5 28.13 9.21 12.71
N SER A 6 27.19 8.29 12.50
CA SER A 6 26.75 7.87 11.19
C SER A 6 25.24 8.00 11.06
N PHE A 7 24.81 8.35 9.85
CA PHE A 7 23.42 8.44 9.42
C PHE A 7 23.21 7.52 8.23
N ILE A 8 21.97 7.11 7.99
CA ILE A 8 21.61 6.42 6.74
C ILE A 8 21.77 7.38 5.56
N ARG A 9 22.31 6.88 4.45
CA ARG A 9 22.35 7.65 3.20
C ARG A 9 20.95 7.96 2.68
N PRO A 10 20.70 9.17 2.16
CA PRO A 10 19.37 9.60 1.71
C PRO A 10 18.81 8.73 0.57
N ASN A 11 19.70 8.15 -0.23
CA ASN A 11 19.38 7.30 -1.36
C ASN A 11 19.30 5.80 -1.01
N LEU A 12 19.21 5.44 0.28
CA LEU A 12 18.99 4.05 0.70
C LEU A 12 17.56 3.61 0.34
N ILE A 13 17.45 2.53 -0.44
CA ILE A 13 16.24 1.77 -0.70
C ILE A 13 16.12 0.66 0.35
N VAL A 14 14.89 0.45 0.84
CA VAL A 14 14.56 -0.58 1.82
C VAL A 14 13.42 -1.43 1.27
N GLU A 15 13.73 -2.52 0.56
CA GLU A 15 12.68 -3.40 0.01
C GLU A 15 12.26 -4.45 1.06
N PRO A 16 11.02 -4.40 1.59
CA PRO A 16 10.48 -5.49 2.39
C PRO A 16 10.08 -6.65 1.47
N LEU A 17 10.44 -7.87 1.86
CA LEU A 17 10.23 -9.06 1.05
C LEU A 17 9.57 -10.19 1.85
N VAL A 18 8.69 -10.94 1.20
CA VAL A 18 8.20 -12.24 1.67
C VAL A 18 8.48 -13.29 0.62
N ASP A 19 9.23 -14.34 0.98
CA ASP A 19 9.69 -15.36 0.02
C ASP A 19 10.37 -14.75 -1.21
N ARG A 20 11.17 -13.70 -1.00
CA ARG A 20 11.85 -12.90 -2.04
C ARG A 20 10.94 -12.07 -2.94
N PHE A 21 9.62 -12.11 -2.82
CA PHE A 21 8.73 -11.18 -3.53
C PHE A 21 8.56 -9.89 -2.73
N TYR A 22 8.32 -8.77 -3.42
CA TYR A 22 7.99 -7.50 -2.77
C TYR A 22 6.79 -7.68 -1.85
N ALA A 23 6.92 -7.25 -0.61
CA ALA A 23 5.90 -7.41 0.40
C ALA A 23 4.88 -6.26 0.34
N TRP A 24 3.62 -6.64 0.17
CA TRP A 24 2.45 -5.77 0.22
C TRP A 24 1.29 -6.50 0.94
N LEU A 25 0.20 -5.78 1.25
CA LEU A 25 -0.91 -6.26 2.10
C LEU A 25 -1.29 -7.74 1.83
N TYR A 26 -1.59 -8.09 0.58
CA TYR A 26 -2.10 -9.41 0.21
C TYR A 26 -1.01 -10.49 0.08
N THR A 27 0.26 -10.17 0.30
CA THR A 27 1.35 -11.17 0.43
C THR A 27 1.79 -11.38 1.87
N VAL A 28 1.51 -10.42 2.76
CA VAL A 28 1.86 -10.47 4.18
C VAL A 28 0.70 -10.99 5.03
N ALA A 29 -0.53 -10.55 4.76
CA ALA A 29 -1.72 -11.04 5.46
C ALA A 29 -1.81 -12.57 5.31
N PRO A 30 -1.98 -13.36 6.39
CA PRO A 30 -1.68 -14.80 6.37
C PRO A 30 -2.46 -15.60 5.33
N ILE A 31 -3.78 -15.38 5.26
CA ILE A 31 -4.66 -16.13 4.36
C ILE A 31 -4.42 -15.70 2.91
N GLN A 32 -4.43 -14.39 2.66
CA GLN A 32 -4.27 -13.80 1.34
C GLN A 32 -2.86 -14.07 0.78
N GLY A 33 -1.85 -14.07 1.65
CA GLY A 33 -0.48 -14.44 1.32
C GLY A 33 -0.38 -15.89 0.89
N ALA A 34 -1.11 -16.81 1.53
CA ALA A 34 -1.20 -18.20 1.10
C ALA A 34 -1.82 -18.32 -0.29
N MET A 35 -2.94 -17.63 -0.51
CA MET A 35 -3.63 -17.59 -1.80
C MET A 35 -2.73 -17.05 -2.92
N ASN A 36 -2.06 -15.91 -2.69
CA ASN A 36 -1.13 -15.32 -3.66
C ASN A 36 0.09 -16.21 -3.93
N LEU A 37 0.64 -16.85 -2.90
CA LEU A 37 1.78 -17.75 -3.09
C LEU A 37 1.40 -18.94 -3.99
N ASN A 38 0.28 -19.60 -3.69
CA ASN A 38 -0.14 -20.81 -4.38
C ASN A 38 -0.76 -20.57 -5.75
N PHE A 39 -1.65 -19.59 -5.89
CA PHE A 39 -2.45 -19.38 -7.10
C PHE A 39 -1.88 -18.32 -8.05
N LEU A 40 -0.83 -17.61 -7.65
CA LEU A 40 -0.19 -16.59 -8.49
C LEU A 40 1.32 -16.75 -8.59
N GLN A 41 2.05 -16.67 -7.47
CA GLN A 41 3.52 -16.61 -7.49
C GLN A 41 4.15 -17.92 -7.94
N VAL A 42 3.71 -19.07 -7.41
CA VAL A 42 4.21 -20.40 -7.83
C VAL A 42 3.95 -20.65 -9.32
N PRO A 43 2.70 -20.49 -9.85
CA PRO A 43 2.44 -20.60 -11.29
C PRO A 43 3.25 -19.61 -12.14
N LEU A 44 3.47 -18.38 -11.66
CA LEU A 44 4.29 -17.39 -12.35
C LEU A 44 5.74 -17.83 -12.51
N LEU A 45 6.35 -18.38 -11.45
CA LEU A 45 7.70 -18.92 -11.50
C LEU A 45 7.79 -20.15 -12.41
N GLU A 46 6.78 -21.02 -12.39
CA GLU A 46 6.70 -22.17 -13.30
C GLU A 46 6.61 -21.72 -14.77
N SER A 47 5.77 -20.73 -15.08
CA SER A 47 5.66 -20.12 -16.41
C SER A 47 6.99 -19.53 -16.86
N TYR A 48 7.66 -18.78 -15.99
CA TYR A 48 8.98 -18.22 -16.29
C TYR A 48 10.00 -19.31 -16.65
N LEU A 49 10.08 -20.39 -15.86
CA LEU A 49 11.03 -21.47 -16.10
C LEU A 49 10.77 -22.23 -17.42
N GLN A 50 9.55 -22.19 -17.94
CA GLN A 50 9.22 -22.75 -19.26
C GLN A 50 9.67 -21.83 -20.41
N SER A 51 9.68 -20.51 -20.23
CA SER A 51 10.04 -19.55 -21.27
C SER A 51 10.68 -18.26 -20.73
N PRO A 52 11.90 -18.29 -20.18
CA PRO A 52 12.52 -17.11 -19.53
C PRO A 52 12.62 -15.89 -20.45
N GLN A 53 13.02 -16.10 -21.71
CA GLN A 53 13.19 -15.03 -22.69
C GLN A 53 11.89 -14.26 -22.96
N ALA A 54 10.75 -14.96 -23.01
CA ALA A 54 9.46 -14.33 -23.26
C ALA A 54 9.05 -13.43 -22.08
N HIS A 55 9.27 -13.89 -20.84
CA HIS A 55 9.01 -13.09 -19.64
C HIS A 55 9.92 -11.85 -19.58
N VAL A 56 11.21 -11.99 -19.86
CA VAL A 56 12.15 -10.85 -19.87
C VAL A 56 11.73 -9.82 -20.92
N LEU A 57 11.50 -10.24 -22.17
CA LEU A 57 11.07 -9.34 -23.25
C LEU A 57 9.75 -8.62 -22.90
N ALA A 58 8.78 -9.34 -22.33
CA ALA A 58 7.52 -8.75 -21.92
C ALA A 58 7.68 -7.77 -20.74
N SER A 59 8.52 -8.09 -19.75
CA SER A 59 8.77 -7.23 -18.59
C SER A 59 9.42 -5.88 -18.95
N THR A 60 10.18 -5.83 -20.05
CA THR A 60 10.82 -4.61 -20.57
C THR A 60 9.97 -3.87 -21.61
N ASN A 61 8.82 -4.42 -22.01
CA ASN A 61 7.94 -3.78 -22.98
C ASN A 61 7.01 -2.78 -22.27
N PRO A 62 7.07 -1.47 -22.59
CA PRO A 62 6.19 -0.47 -21.98
C PRO A 62 4.69 -0.76 -22.13
N GLU A 63 4.26 -1.40 -23.22
CA GLU A 63 2.84 -1.76 -23.45
C GLU A 63 2.36 -2.92 -22.57
N LEU A 64 3.27 -3.72 -22.03
CA LEU A 64 3.00 -4.87 -21.17
C LEU A 64 3.40 -4.61 -19.71
N ARG A 65 3.75 -3.36 -19.41
CA ARG A 65 4.13 -2.91 -18.07
C ARG A 65 2.98 -3.18 -17.10
N GLY A 66 3.32 -3.63 -15.89
CA GLY A 66 2.33 -4.06 -14.90
C GLY A 66 1.79 -5.48 -15.11
N GLY A 67 2.20 -6.18 -16.17
CA GLY A 67 1.88 -7.59 -16.36
C GLY A 67 2.68 -8.51 -15.44
N TYR A 68 2.15 -9.73 -15.24
CA TYR A 68 2.82 -10.78 -14.46
C TYR A 68 3.94 -11.46 -15.27
N PHE A 69 5.03 -10.71 -15.48
CA PHE A 69 6.24 -11.19 -16.15
C PHE A 69 7.44 -11.03 -15.23
N VAL A 70 8.21 -12.11 -15.05
CA VAL A 70 9.42 -12.13 -14.20
C VAL A 70 10.57 -11.48 -14.98
N GLY A 71 11.05 -10.34 -14.49
CA GLY A 71 12.14 -9.57 -15.10
C GLY A 71 13.54 -10.04 -14.70
N ILE A 72 13.79 -11.35 -14.64
CA ILE A 72 15.10 -11.93 -14.30
C ILE A 72 15.72 -12.52 -15.55
N GLU A 73 16.96 -12.13 -15.87
CA GLU A 73 17.70 -12.63 -17.02
C GLU A 73 17.80 -14.17 -17.04
N GLU A 74 17.73 -14.77 -18.23
CA GLU A 74 17.79 -16.23 -18.39
C GLU A 74 19.08 -16.84 -17.81
N SER A 75 20.18 -16.08 -17.80
CA SER A 75 21.46 -16.48 -17.18
C SER A 75 21.33 -16.85 -15.71
N ARG A 76 20.31 -16.31 -15.00
CA ARG A 76 20.03 -16.54 -13.58
C ARG A 76 18.84 -17.48 -13.34
N LYS A 77 18.35 -18.18 -14.37
CA LYS A 77 17.17 -19.06 -14.24
C LYS A 77 17.31 -20.15 -13.17
N ASP A 78 18.53 -20.64 -12.93
CA ASP A 78 18.77 -21.68 -11.92
C ASP A 78 18.56 -21.16 -10.50
N GLU A 79 18.78 -19.86 -10.25
CA GLU A 79 18.45 -19.21 -8.97
C GLU A 79 16.93 -19.11 -8.79
N VAL A 80 16.19 -18.80 -9.86
CA VAL A 80 14.71 -18.79 -9.85
C VAL A 80 14.17 -20.19 -9.60
N LYS A 81 14.77 -21.21 -10.19
CA LYS A 81 14.44 -22.61 -9.92
C LYS A 81 14.71 -22.98 -8.47
N ALA A 82 15.86 -22.60 -7.92
CA ALA A 82 16.19 -22.85 -6.52
C ALA A 82 15.21 -22.14 -5.57
N LEU A 83 14.77 -20.92 -5.91
CA LEU A 83 13.73 -20.21 -5.17
C LEU A 83 12.41 -20.98 -5.19
N LEU A 84 11.93 -21.40 -6.37
CA LEU A 84 10.70 -22.19 -6.48
C LEU A 84 10.78 -23.51 -5.69
N ASP A 85 11.91 -24.23 -5.79
CA ASP A 85 12.13 -25.47 -5.05
C ASP A 85 12.15 -25.23 -3.53
N SER A 86 12.71 -24.10 -3.07
CA SER A 86 12.68 -23.70 -1.66
C SER A 86 11.27 -23.38 -1.18
N ILE A 87 10.48 -22.63 -1.97
CA ILE A 87 9.09 -22.30 -1.63
C ILE A 87 8.27 -23.58 -1.47
N ARG A 88 8.36 -24.51 -2.42
CA ARG A 88 7.60 -25.78 -2.36
C ARG A 88 7.94 -26.63 -1.14
N ARG A 89 9.21 -26.62 -0.72
CA ARG A 89 9.68 -27.38 0.44
C ARG A 89 9.33 -26.68 1.75
N ASP A 90 9.64 -25.40 1.87
CA ASP A 90 9.65 -24.66 3.12
C ASP A 90 8.30 -23.97 3.40
N ARG A 91 7.42 -23.85 2.39
CA ARG A 91 6.06 -23.29 2.50
C ARG A 91 4.96 -24.31 2.20
N ALA A 92 5.27 -25.60 2.28
CA ALA A 92 4.33 -26.66 1.93
C ALA A 92 2.97 -26.53 2.65
N ASP A 93 2.98 -26.17 3.94
CA ASP A 93 1.74 -26.02 4.73
C ASP A 93 0.95 -24.77 4.34
N MET A 94 1.62 -23.71 3.91
CA MET A 94 0.98 -22.49 3.39
C MET A 94 0.30 -22.75 2.03
N LEU A 95 0.93 -23.57 1.18
CA LEU A 95 0.32 -24.02 -0.08
C LEU A 95 -0.90 -24.91 0.17
N LYS A 96 -0.85 -25.80 1.18
CA LYS A 96 -2.01 -26.61 1.60
C LYS A 96 -3.14 -25.73 2.13
N LEU A 97 -2.82 -24.71 2.94
CA LEU A 97 -3.80 -23.77 3.46
C LEU A 97 -4.55 -23.05 2.33
N ALA A 98 -3.84 -22.59 1.30
CA ALA A 98 -4.47 -21.96 0.13
C ALA A 98 -5.45 -22.92 -0.59
N GLN A 99 -5.05 -24.17 -0.78
CA GLN A 99 -5.95 -25.17 -1.36
C GLN A 99 -7.16 -25.45 -0.46
N ALA A 100 -6.95 -25.55 0.85
CA ALA A 100 -8.01 -25.71 1.84
C ALA A 100 -9.03 -24.57 1.81
N VAL A 101 -8.60 -23.32 1.59
CA VAL A 101 -9.52 -22.18 1.41
C VAL A 101 -10.41 -22.37 0.18
N ALA A 102 -9.83 -22.73 -0.96
CA ALA A 102 -10.60 -22.97 -2.18
C ALA A 102 -11.59 -24.14 -2.02
N ASP A 103 -11.14 -25.25 -1.43
CA ASP A 103 -11.96 -26.44 -1.19
C ASP A 103 -13.11 -26.17 -0.19
N ALA A 104 -12.87 -25.32 0.82
CA ALA A 104 -13.88 -24.90 1.78
C ALA A 104 -14.97 -24.03 1.15
N GLU A 105 -14.58 -23.03 0.35
CA GLU A 105 -15.52 -22.19 -0.40
C GLU A 105 -16.41 -23.03 -1.32
N ASP A 106 -15.84 -24.01 -2.03
CA ASP A 106 -16.60 -24.92 -2.87
C ASP A 106 -17.51 -25.86 -2.07
N SER A 107 -17.03 -26.37 -0.93
CA SER A 107 -17.82 -27.24 -0.04
C SER A 107 -19.02 -26.50 0.56
N VAL A 108 -18.81 -25.25 1.00
CA VAL A 108 -19.89 -24.40 1.53
C VAL A 108 -20.89 -24.09 0.42
N ARG A 109 -20.44 -23.67 -0.76
CA ARG A 109 -21.31 -23.38 -1.91
C ARG A 109 -22.20 -24.56 -2.31
N GLN A 110 -21.67 -25.78 -2.26
CA GLN A 110 -22.41 -27.00 -2.64
C GLN A 110 -23.30 -27.53 -1.51
N GLY A 111 -22.86 -27.39 -0.25
CA GLY A 111 -23.51 -28.01 0.91
C GLY A 111 -24.53 -27.10 1.62
N ALA A 112 -24.36 -25.78 1.54
CA ALA A 112 -25.18 -24.81 2.24
C ALA A 112 -26.49 -24.54 1.47
N THR A 113 -27.57 -25.18 1.90
CA THR A 113 -28.88 -25.22 1.20
C THR A 113 -30.01 -24.47 1.92
N GLY A 114 -29.69 -23.64 2.91
CA GLY A 114 -30.62 -22.88 3.76
C GLY A 114 -30.95 -23.56 5.09
N PHE A 115 -30.37 -24.73 5.35
CA PHE A 115 -30.48 -25.44 6.63
C PHE A 115 -29.29 -25.12 7.54
N ASP A 116 -29.32 -25.62 8.78
CA ASP A 116 -28.23 -25.52 9.73
C ASP A 116 -26.86 -25.84 9.10
N LEU A 117 -25.89 -24.94 9.31
CA LEU A 117 -24.53 -25.05 8.78
C LEU A 117 -23.61 -25.90 9.65
N THR A 118 -24.00 -26.22 10.89
CA THR A 118 -23.22 -27.03 11.84
C THR A 118 -22.69 -28.34 11.22
N PRO A 119 -23.47 -29.11 10.42
CA PRO A 119 -23.00 -30.34 9.79
C PRO A 119 -21.92 -30.16 8.71
N LEU A 120 -21.62 -28.93 8.27
CA LEU A 120 -20.53 -28.64 7.35
C LEU A 120 -19.17 -28.56 8.05
N TYR A 121 -19.11 -28.13 9.32
CA TYR A 121 -17.85 -27.93 10.03
C TYR A 121 -16.94 -29.17 10.05
N PRO A 122 -17.42 -30.40 10.34
CA PRO A 122 -16.58 -31.60 10.30
C PRO A 122 -16.11 -32.00 8.89
N LYS A 123 -16.66 -31.38 7.84
CA LYS A 123 -16.32 -31.63 6.43
C LYS A 123 -15.36 -30.57 5.87
N LEU A 124 -15.18 -29.46 6.57
CA LEU A 124 -14.20 -28.45 6.17
C LEU A 124 -12.78 -29.04 6.28
N PRO A 125 -11.85 -28.60 5.42
CA PRO A 125 -10.46 -29.03 5.50
C PRO A 125 -9.85 -28.80 6.89
N PRO A 126 -9.03 -29.74 7.41
CA PRO A 126 -8.46 -29.65 8.76
C PRO A 126 -7.53 -28.45 8.95
N GLU A 127 -6.94 -27.91 7.88
CA GLU A 127 -6.12 -26.70 7.88
C GLU A 127 -6.90 -25.45 8.32
N LEU A 128 -8.24 -25.47 8.20
CA LEU A 128 -9.13 -24.37 8.59
C LEU A 128 -9.82 -24.62 9.95
N ALA A 129 -9.50 -25.73 10.62
CA ALA A 129 -10.16 -26.10 11.87
C ALA A 129 -9.97 -25.01 12.95
N GLY A 130 -11.09 -24.42 13.38
CA GLY A 130 -11.09 -23.33 14.37
C GLY A 130 -10.64 -21.96 13.83
N LEU A 131 -10.36 -21.85 12.52
CA LEU A 131 -9.92 -20.61 11.87
C LEU A 131 -11.04 -19.89 11.12
N VAL A 132 -12.19 -20.53 10.94
CA VAL A 132 -13.30 -20.01 10.13
C VAL A 132 -14.66 -20.11 10.82
N GLU A 133 -15.52 -19.18 10.46
CA GLU A 133 -16.97 -19.20 10.69
C GLU A 133 -17.66 -19.34 9.33
N VAL A 134 -18.70 -20.17 9.23
CA VAL A 134 -19.58 -20.23 8.06
C VAL A 134 -20.92 -19.62 8.44
N ALA A 135 -21.39 -18.66 7.64
CA ALA A 135 -22.62 -17.92 7.91
C ALA A 135 -23.46 -17.74 6.65
N TYR A 136 -24.76 -17.49 6.84
CA TYR A 136 -25.67 -17.01 5.79
C TYR A 136 -25.83 -15.49 5.88
N ASP A 137 -25.90 -14.83 4.73
CA ASP A 137 -26.38 -13.45 4.64
C ASP A 137 -27.93 -13.38 4.67
N THR A 138 -28.48 -12.16 4.61
CA THR A 138 -29.94 -11.94 4.60
C THR A 138 -30.64 -12.43 3.32
N SER A 139 -29.88 -12.79 2.28
CA SER A 139 -30.36 -13.39 1.03
C SER A 139 -30.18 -14.92 1.04
N ASN A 140 -29.82 -15.50 2.18
CA ASN A 140 -29.57 -16.92 2.38
C ASN A 140 -28.43 -17.47 1.49
N GLN A 141 -27.44 -16.63 1.15
CA GLN A 141 -26.18 -17.04 0.55
C GLN A 141 -25.15 -17.34 1.64
N ALA A 142 -24.50 -18.49 1.56
CA ALA A 142 -23.47 -18.86 2.54
C ALA A 142 -22.08 -18.42 2.11
N SER A 143 -21.26 -18.04 3.09
CA SER A 143 -19.86 -17.64 2.90
C SER A 143 -18.97 -18.14 4.04
N VAL A 144 -17.67 -18.28 3.75
CA VAL A 144 -16.64 -18.56 4.75
C VAL A 144 -16.04 -17.24 5.22
N HIS A 145 -15.98 -17.05 6.54
CA HIS A 145 -15.37 -15.89 7.19
C HIS A 145 -14.18 -16.32 8.05
N PHE A 146 -13.03 -15.66 7.87
CA PHE A 146 -11.81 -15.96 8.61
C PHE A 146 -11.77 -15.25 9.97
N LEU A 147 -11.42 -16.00 11.01
CA LEU A 147 -11.10 -15.45 12.33
C LEU A 147 -9.67 -14.91 12.32
N GLU A 148 -9.45 -13.79 11.63
CA GLU A 148 -8.12 -13.26 11.30
C GLU A 148 -7.13 -13.19 12.47
N PRO A 149 -7.49 -12.74 13.70
CA PRO A 149 -6.54 -12.72 14.82
C PRO A 149 -5.91 -14.08 15.15
N LEU A 150 -6.61 -15.19 14.85
CA LEU A 150 -6.08 -16.54 14.98
C LEU A 150 -5.10 -16.87 13.86
N ALA A 151 -5.31 -16.33 12.65
CA ALA A 151 -4.42 -16.51 11.51
C ALA A 151 -3.05 -15.82 11.71
N TYR A 152 -3.00 -14.76 12.53
CA TYR A 152 -1.77 -14.05 12.90
C TYR A 152 -0.96 -14.74 14.01
N GLN A 153 -1.42 -15.89 14.53
CA GLN A 153 -0.67 -16.67 15.52
C GLN A 153 0.48 -17.46 14.88
N PRO A 154 1.52 -17.83 15.67
CA PRO A 154 2.58 -18.71 15.21
C PRO A 154 2.04 -20.01 14.60
N GLY A 155 2.59 -20.40 13.45
CA GLY A 155 2.16 -21.57 12.68
C GLY A 155 1.41 -21.18 11.40
N THR A 156 0.39 -20.32 11.51
CA THR A 156 -0.34 -19.80 10.33
C THR A 156 0.33 -18.55 9.77
N HIS A 157 0.80 -17.65 10.63
CA HIS A 157 1.63 -16.51 10.23
C HIS A 157 3.11 -16.81 10.48
N ASP A 158 3.79 -17.29 9.43
CA ASP A 158 5.22 -17.55 9.47
C ASP A 158 6.01 -16.26 9.19
N VAL A 159 6.51 -15.60 10.24
CA VAL A 159 7.37 -14.42 10.10
C VAL A 159 8.77 -14.76 9.56
N GLY A 160 9.18 -16.03 9.57
CA GLY A 160 10.47 -16.49 9.03
C GLY A 160 10.58 -16.40 7.51
N ARG A 161 9.46 -16.15 6.82
CA ARG A 161 9.45 -15.84 5.38
C ARG A 161 9.79 -14.38 5.06
N GLN A 162 9.76 -13.51 6.06
CA GLN A 162 10.02 -12.08 5.91
C GLN A 162 11.53 -11.81 5.83
N SER A 163 11.91 -10.84 5.02
CA SER A 163 13.29 -10.36 4.91
C SER A 163 13.30 -8.93 4.38
N VAL A 164 14.39 -8.21 4.58
CA VAL A 164 14.56 -6.84 4.06
C VAL A 164 15.81 -6.81 3.20
N GLN A 165 15.72 -6.31 1.97
CA GLN A 165 16.88 -6.08 1.13
C GLN A 165 17.19 -4.58 1.10
N LEU A 166 18.42 -4.24 1.50
CA LEU A 166 18.94 -2.87 1.43
C LEU A 166 19.77 -2.70 0.16
N SER A 167 19.56 -1.59 -0.53
CA SER A 167 20.34 -1.20 -1.71
C SER A 167 20.40 0.31 -1.84
N LEU A 168 21.26 0.84 -2.72
CA LEU A 168 21.27 2.27 -3.02
C LEU A 168 20.53 2.52 -4.33
N GLU A 169 19.74 3.58 -4.36
CA GLU A 169 19.18 4.14 -5.58
C GLU A 169 20.31 4.62 -6.49
N ASP A 170 20.40 4.01 -7.67
CA ASP A 170 21.46 4.17 -8.66
C ASP A 170 20.95 4.77 -9.99
N GLY A 171 19.67 5.13 -10.05
CA GLY A 171 18.99 5.68 -11.23
C GLY A 171 18.49 4.60 -12.19
N ILE A 172 18.67 3.32 -11.86
CA ILE A 172 18.12 2.20 -12.64
C ILE A 172 16.70 1.93 -12.15
N GLU A 173 15.76 1.91 -13.09
CA GLU A 173 14.37 1.60 -12.79
C GLU A 173 14.24 0.23 -12.12
N ARG A 174 13.55 0.23 -10.98
CA ARG A 174 13.31 -0.98 -10.20
C ARG A 174 12.30 -1.89 -10.92
N PRO A 175 12.45 -3.23 -10.81
CA PRO A 175 11.50 -4.15 -11.40
C PRO A 175 10.11 -4.01 -10.75
N PHE A 176 9.07 -4.21 -11.55
CA PHE A 176 7.68 -4.18 -11.11
C PHE A 176 7.44 -5.11 -9.91
N ILE A 177 6.78 -4.59 -8.86
CA ILE A 177 6.73 -5.25 -7.56
C ILE A 177 5.89 -6.53 -7.54
N LEU A 178 4.85 -6.65 -8.35
CA LEU A 178 3.91 -7.78 -8.27
C LEU A 178 4.39 -9.04 -8.99
N SER A 179 5.43 -8.93 -9.83
CA SER A 179 5.83 -10.02 -10.72
C SER A 179 7.25 -10.54 -10.54
N THR A 180 8.17 -9.74 -10.00
CA THR A 180 9.60 -10.07 -10.04
C THR A 180 10.19 -10.26 -8.65
N PRO A 181 10.64 -11.47 -8.27
CA PRO A 181 11.31 -11.66 -6.99
C PRO A 181 12.69 -11.00 -6.96
N ARG A 182 13.15 -10.61 -5.78
CA ARG A 182 14.47 -10.04 -5.51
C ARG A 182 15.46 -11.14 -5.14
N LEU A 183 16.33 -11.47 -6.09
CA LEU A 183 17.46 -12.36 -5.86
C LEU A 183 18.63 -11.58 -5.24
N PRO A 184 19.51 -12.23 -4.44
CA PRO A 184 20.74 -11.61 -3.98
C PRO A 184 21.57 -11.07 -5.16
N LYS A 185 22.16 -9.88 -5.00
CA LYS A 185 23.05 -9.30 -6.01
C LYS A 185 24.19 -8.54 -5.34
N GLU A 186 25.24 -8.23 -6.09
CA GLU A 186 26.32 -7.39 -5.57
C GLU A 186 25.78 -5.99 -5.21
N GLY A 187 26.30 -5.40 -4.13
CA GLY A 187 25.86 -4.09 -3.66
C GLY A 187 24.58 -4.09 -2.82
N THR A 188 23.98 -5.25 -2.52
CA THR A 188 22.84 -5.36 -1.59
C THR A 188 23.25 -5.97 -0.25
N LEU A 189 22.50 -5.63 0.80
CA LEU A 189 22.51 -6.35 2.09
C LEU A 189 21.16 -7.01 2.29
N ASP A 190 21.14 -8.33 2.30
CA ASP A 190 19.97 -9.13 2.55
C ASP A 190 19.86 -9.44 4.06
N LEU A 191 18.84 -8.90 4.71
CA LEU A 191 18.53 -9.09 6.12
C LEU A 191 17.43 -10.15 6.27
N ALA A 192 17.80 -11.34 6.73
CA ALA A 192 16.85 -12.42 7.01
C ALA A 192 16.19 -12.27 8.40
N ILE A 193 15.55 -11.12 8.62
CA ILE A 193 14.90 -10.75 9.89
C ILE A 193 13.42 -10.36 9.65
N PRO A 194 12.54 -10.57 10.63
CA PRO A 194 11.13 -10.19 10.50
C PRO A 194 10.94 -8.68 10.46
N PHE A 195 9.83 -8.21 9.88
CA PHE A 195 9.54 -6.78 9.72
C PHE A 195 9.42 -6.02 11.05
N ASN A 196 8.99 -6.71 12.11
CA ASN A 196 8.90 -6.13 13.45
C ASN A 196 10.23 -6.12 14.22
N HIS A 197 11.33 -6.64 13.65
CA HIS A 197 12.63 -6.72 14.29
C HIS A 197 13.06 -5.34 14.85
N PRO A 198 13.54 -5.25 16.11
CA PRO A 198 13.91 -3.97 16.72
C PRO A 198 15.08 -3.29 16.03
N GLY A 199 16.03 -4.06 15.46
CA GLY A 199 17.14 -3.51 14.68
C GLY A 199 16.74 -2.66 13.49
N LEU A 200 15.61 -2.98 12.83
CA LEU A 200 15.08 -2.17 11.73
C LEU A 200 14.63 -0.79 12.22
N LYS A 201 14.01 -0.71 13.40
CA LYS A 201 13.65 0.58 14.00
C LYS A 201 14.90 1.42 14.29
N GLU A 202 15.95 0.82 14.84
CA GLU A 202 17.22 1.53 15.11
C GLU A 202 17.89 2.00 13.82
N LEU A 203 17.87 1.17 12.77
CA LEU A 203 18.28 1.55 11.42
C LEU A 203 17.49 2.79 10.96
N PHE A 204 16.16 2.74 10.91
CA PHE A 204 15.36 3.85 10.40
C PHE A 204 15.49 5.14 11.21
N LEU A 205 15.64 5.05 12.53
CA LEU A 205 15.91 6.21 13.38
C LEU A 205 17.28 6.84 13.11
N ALA A 206 18.24 6.08 12.56
CA ALA A 206 19.54 6.61 12.14
C ALA A 206 19.45 7.61 10.96
N ARG A 207 18.27 7.78 10.35
CA ARG A 207 18.02 8.88 9.39
C ARG A 207 17.90 10.23 10.10
N ILE A 208 17.27 10.26 11.28
CA ILE A 208 16.98 11.51 12.02
C ILE A 208 17.85 11.73 13.26
N ARG A 209 18.55 10.69 13.74
CA ARG A 209 19.41 10.74 14.92
C ARG A 209 20.76 10.08 14.59
N PRO A 210 21.89 10.62 15.06
CA PRO A 210 23.17 9.97 14.84
C PRO A 210 23.20 8.59 15.51
N SER A 211 23.75 7.61 14.82
CA SER A 211 24.05 6.26 15.33
C SER A 211 25.52 5.93 15.07
N GLY A 212 25.93 4.68 15.27
CA GLY A 212 27.27 4.20 14.95
C GLY A 212 27.24 2.86 14.23
N LEU A 213 28.23 2.60 13.36
CA LEU A 213 28.29 1.37 12.57
C LEU A 213 28.23 0.10 13.44
N ASP A 214 28.97 0.08 14.56
CA ASP A 214 28.99 -1.08 15.46
C ASP A 214 27.64 -1.28 16.15
N GLN A 215 27.02 -0.18 16.61
CA GLN A 215 25.70 -0.21 17.23
C GLN A 215 24.62 -0.72 16.27
N LEU A 216 24.61 -0.23 15.03
CA LEU A 216 23.66 -0.69 14.00
C LEU A 216 23.92 -2.13 13.60
N SER A 217 25.19 -2.53 13.50
CA SER A 217 25.57 -3.91 13.17
C SER A 217 25.13 -4.89 14.25
N GLU A 218 25.31 -4.54 15.53
CA GLU A 218 24.83 -5.32 16.66
C GLU A 218 23.29 -5.38 16.68
N ALA A 219 22.61 -4.24 16.49
CA ALA A 219 21.16 -4.18 16.49
C ALA A 219 20.51 -4.99 15.34
N LEU A 220 21.18 -5.11 14.20
CA LEU A 220 20.76 -5.90 13.04
C LEU A 220 21.32 -7.33 13.04
N GLU A 221 22.07 -7.72 14.07
CA GLU A 221 22.67 -9.05 14.22
C GLU A 221 23.59 -9.45 13.04
N LEU A 222 24.36 -8.47 12.52
CA LEU A 222 25.22 -8.66 11.35
C LEU A 222 26.55 -9.33 11.70
N ASP A 223 27.01 -10.20 10.79
CA ASP A 223 28.39 -10.70 10.81
C ASP A 223 29.37 -9.67 10.23
N ALA A 224 30.65 -10.05 10.11
CA ALA A 224 31.68 -9.16 9.58
C ALA A 224 31.43 -8.73 8.13
N ALA A 225 30.83 -9.58 7.30
CA ALA A 225 30.53 -9.27 5.90
C ALA A 225 29.33 -8.31 5.81
N GLY A 226 28.25 -8.60 6.55
CA GLY A 226 27.08 -7.73 6.65
C GLY A 226 27.44 -6.36 7.22
N ARG A 227 28.29 -6.30 8.25
CA ARG A 227 28.84 -5.03 8.79
C ARG A 227 29.58 -4.23 7.71
N ALA A 228 30.39 -4.88 6.88
CA ALA A 228 31.11 -4.20 5.80
C ALA A 228 30.16 -3.66 4.73
N GLN A 229 29.10 -4.39 4.39
CA GLN A 229 28.06 -3.93 3.46
C GLN A 229 27.27 -2.75 4.04
N LEU A 230 26.87 -2.83 5.32
CA LEU A 230 26.16 -1.76 6.02
C LEU A 230 26.95 -0.45 6.02
N ALA A 231 28.27 -0.51 6.19
CA ALA A 231 29.12 0.68 6.14
C ALA A 231 28.97 1.48 4.83
N GLY A 232 28.70 0.81 3.70
CA GLY A 232 28.45 1.47 2.40
C GLY A 232 27.12 2.24 2.30
N PHE A 233 26.22 2.01 3.25
CA PHE A 233 24.90 2.64 3.35
C PHE A 233 24.84 3.76 4.39
N LEU A 234 25.97 4.08 5.03
CA LEU A 234 26.08 5.12 6.03
C LEU A 234 26.83 6.35 5.49
N THR A 235 26.61 7.49 6.15
CA THR A 235 27.26 8.78 5.88
C THR A 235 27.49 9.54 7.19
N ASP A 236 28.51 10.39 7.25
CA ASP A 236 28.89 11.12 8.47
C ASP A 236 28.08 12.41 8.69
N SER A 237 27.12 12.71 7.80
CA SER A 237 26.32 13.93 7.85
C SER A 237 24.84 13.64 7.56
N PRO A 238 23.91 14.26 8.31
CA PRO A 238 22.48 14.11 8.04
C PRO A 238 22.09 14.83 6.75
N SER A 239 21.09 14.30 6.05
CA SER A 239 20.49 14.89 4.85
C SER A 239 19.18 15.64 5.11
N LEU A 240 18.74 15.70 6.37
CA LEU A 240 17.44 16.26 6.77
C LEU A 240 17.27 17.72 6.32
N SER A 241 16.11 18.00 5.73
CA SER A 241 15.73 19.34 5.29
C SER A 241 15.51 20.28 6.47
N PRO A 242 16.09 21.49 6.49
CA PRO A 242 15.88 22.45 7.59
C PRO A 242 14.44 22.99 7.67
N ASP A 243 13.67 22.92 6.58
CA ASP A 243 12.29 23.41 6.48
C ASP A 243 11.24 22.29 6.71
N ARG A 244 11.64 21.17 7.33
CA ARG A 244 10.73 20.04 7.64
C ARG A 244 9.74 20.32 8.77
N HIS A 245 9.95 21.42 9.51
CA HIS A 245 9.07 21.90 10.58
C HIS A 245 8.44 23.25 10.22
N ILE A 246 7.41 23.66 10.96
CA ILE A 246 6.77 24.97 10.82
C ILE A 246 6.63 25.64 12.20
N ASP A 247 6.93 26.93 12.28
CA ASP A 247 6.91 27.69 13.54
C ASP A 247 5.57 28.35 13.84
N ALA A 248 4.73 28.59 12.81
CA ALA A 248 3.42 29.23 12.94
C ALA A 248 2.51 28.94 11.73
N GLY A 249 1.20 29.06 11.93
CA GLY A 249 0.21 28.83 10.87
C GLY A 249 0.02 27.36 10.53
N ALA A 250 -0.48 27.07 9.34
CA ALA A 250 -0.60 25.71 8.83
C ALA A 250 0.01 25.56 7.44
N ARG A 251 0.43 24.33 7.12
CA ARG A 251 1.03 23.97 5.84
C ARG A 251 0.49 22.64 5.33
N VAL A 252 0.32 22.54 4.01
CA VAL A 252 0.16 21.27 3.29
C VAL A 252 1.25 21.17 2.24
N ARG A 253 1.91 20.02 2.17
CA ARG A 253 2.88 19.68 1.13
C ARG A 253 2.41 18.44 0.38
N TYR A 254 2.48 18.51 -0.94
CA TYR A 254 2.26 17.37 -1.82
C TYR A 254 3.59 16.66 -2.10
N PHE A 255 3.72 15.43 -1.59
CA PHE A 255 4.92 14.61 -1.72
C PHE A 255 4.94 13.74 -2.98
N GLY A 256 3.78 13.58 -3.64
CA GLY A 256 3.60 12.75 -4.83
C GLY A 256 2.47 11.73 -4.66
N HIS A 257 1.87 11.31 -5.76
CA HIS A 257 0.74 10.38 -5.81
C HIS A 257 -0.40 10.78 -4.84
N ALA A 258 -0.68 10.02 -3.78
CA ALA A 258 -1.72 10.35 -2.78
C ALA A 258 -1.14 10.92 -1.47
N CYS A 259 0.18 11.15 -1.44
CA CYS A 259 0.91 11.51 -0.24
C CYS A 259 0.88 13.02 0.03
N LEU A 260 0.19 13.41 1.11
CA LEU A 260 0.17 14.77 1.63
C LEU A 260 0.79 14.81 3.03
N VAL A 261 1.51 15.90 3.33
CA VAL A 261 2.03 16.20 4.68
C VAL A 261 1.40 17.49 5.15
N LEU A 262 0.57 17.39 6.18
CA LEU A 262 -0.22 18.45 6.78
C LEU A 262 0.38 18.80 8.14
N GLN A 263 0.64 20.09 8.40
CA GLN A 263 1.36 20.52 9.61
C GLN A 263 0.80 21.80 10.21
N THR A 264 0.79 21.86 11.55
CA THR A 264 0.86 23.09 12.36
C THR A 264 2.06 22.95 13.31
N PRO A 265 2.38 23.95 14.15
CA PRO A 265 3.39 23.77 15.20
C PRO A 265 3.06 22.65 16.20
N GLU A 266 1.78 22.27 16.32
CA GLU A 266 1.28 21.30 17.30
C GLU A 266 1.00 19.91 16.74
N VAL A 267 0.86 19.75 15.42
CA VAL A 267 0.52 18.45 14.81
C VAL A 267 1.18 18.26 13.45
N ALA A 268 1.60 17.04 13.15
CA ALA A 268 2.01 16.56 11.85
C ALA A 268 1.17 15.33 11.43
N ILE A 269 0.53 15.43 10.27
CA ILE A 269 -0.30 14.37 9.68
C ILE A 269 0.26 14.02 8.31
N VAL A 270 0.42 12.73 8.02
CA VAL A 270 0.81 12.24 6.68
C VAL A 270 -0.31 11.35 6.15
N THR A 271 -0.70 11.51 4.89
CA THR A 271 -1.68 10.62 4.25
C THR A 271 -1.02 9.73 3.22
N ASP A 272 -1.47 8.49 3.09
CA ASP A 272 -1.08 7.51 2.06
C ASP A 272 0.40 7.60 1.67
N PRO A 273 1.33 7.37 2.63
CA PRO A 273 2.73 7.66 2.45
C PRO A 273 3.35 6.73 1.41
N PHE A 274 3.62 7.29 0.23
CA PHE A 274 4.39 6.67 -0.84
C PHE A 274 5.58 7.56 -1.21
N ILE A 275 6.71 7.36 -0.52
CA ILE A 275 7.87 8.24 -0.59
C ILE A 275 9.09 7.42 -1.00
N SER A 276 9.64 7.71 -2.19
CA SER A 276 10.84 7.03 -2.68
C SER A 276 12.13 7.60 -2.06
N ALA A 277 13.22 6.84 -2.18
CA ALA A 277 14.55 7.29 -1.80
C ALA A 277 14.99 8.52 -2.63
N GLU A 278 15.91 9.32 -2.09
CA GLU A 278 16.50 10.43 -2.84
C GLU A 278 17.31 9.88 -4.03
N SER A 279 17.08 10.40 -5.24
CA SER A 279 17.76 9.95 -6.47
C SER A 279 18.50 11.08 -7.19
N GLY A 280 18.65 12.25 -6.52
CA GLY A 280 19.25 13.45 -7.08
C GLY A 280 18.32 14.21 -8.05
N ALA A 281 17.06 13.79 -8.18
CA ALA A 281 16.07 14.46 -9.02
C ALA A 281 15.46 15.65 -8.26
N ALA A 282 15.61 16.86 -8.82
CA ALA A 282 15.04 18.06 -8.22
C ALA A 282 13.51 18.09 -8.34
N GLY A 283 12.86 18.81 -7.42
CA GLY A 283 11.42 19.10 -7.50
C GLY A 283 10.49 18.03 -6.92
N ARG A 284 10.97 17.19 -6.01
CA ARG A 284 10.15 16.27 -5.19
C ARG A 284 10.54 16.33 -3.72
N TYR A 285 9.60 16.04 -2.81
CA TYR A 285 9.93 15.84 -1.41
C TYR A 285 10.36 14.39 -1.16
N THR A 286 11.21 14.17 -0.16
CA THR A 286 11.71 12.83 0.22
C THR A 286 11.50 12.56 1.71
N LEU A 287 11.96 11.40 2.19
CA LEU A 287 11.93 11.05 3.61
C LEU A 287 12.65 12.06 4.52
N ASP A 288 13.55 12.85 3.94
CA ASP A 288 14.35 13.87 4.63
C ASP A 288 13.59 15.19 4.84
N ASP A 289 12.48 15.38 4.12
CA ASP A 289 11.57 16.53 4.25
C ASP A 289 10.43 16.28 5.25
N LEU A 290 10.27 15.04 5.71
CA LEU A 290 9.28 14.68 6.73
C LEU A 290 9.65 15.27 8.11
N PRO A 291 8.66 15.70 8.91
CA PRO A 291 8.90 16.17 10.28
C PRO A 291 9.47 15.08 11.17
N ASP A 292 10.30 15.44 12.14
CA ASP A 292 10.98 14.49 13.04
C ASP A 292 9.99 13.56 13.78
N HIS A 293 8.79 14.07 14.10
CA HIS A 293 7.66 13.32 14.63
C HIS A 293 6.43 13.50 13.72
N ILE A 294 5.65 12.43 13.57
CA ILE A 294 4.36 12.41 12.86
C ILE A 294 3.32 11.91 13.85
N ASP A 295 2.34 12.74 14.18
CA ASP A 295 1.29 12.37 15.14
C ASP A 295 0.36 11.32 14.54
N TYR A 296 -0.06 11.54 13.28
CA TYR A 296 -1.00 10.67 12.58
C TYR A 296 -0.51 10.32 11.17
N VAL A 297 -0.54 9.03 10.83
CA VAL A 297 -0.49 8.56 9.44
C VAL A 297 -1.88 8.07 9.07
N LEU A 298 -2.52 8.67 8.06
CA LEU A 298 -3.84 8.27 7.59
C LEU A 298 -3.66 7.38 6.36
N ILE A 299 -4.20 6.17 6.42
CA ILE A 299 -4.28 5.27 5.26
C ILE A 299 -5.71 5.25 4.78
N THR A 300 -5.95 5.60 3.52
CA THR A 300 -7.29 5.62 2.93
C THR A 300 -7.81 4.21 2.68
N HIS A 301 -7.00 3.34 2.06
CA HIS A 301 -7.42 1.97 1.74
C HIS A 301 -6.23 1.03 1.46
N GLY A 302 -6.54 -0.24 1.18
CA GLY A 302 -5.59 -1.35 1.10
C GLY A 302 -4.90 -1.59 -0.25
N HIS A 303 -4.91 -0.65 -1.20
CA HIS A 303 -4.20 -0.83 -2.49
C HIS A 303 -2.71 -0.51 -2.38
N GLN A 304 -1.91 -1.17 -3.23
CA GLN A 304 -0.45 -1.22 -3.09
C GLN A 304 0.25 0.15 -3.11
N ASP A 305 -0.37 1.16 -3.70
CA ASP A 305 0.10 2.54 -3.87
C ASP A 305 -0.33 3.49 -2.74
N HIS A 306 -1.24 3.07 -1.85
CA HIS A 306 -1.68 3.84 -0.68
C HIS A 306 -1.16 3.28 0.64
N ILE A 307 -0.89 1.96 0.71
CA ILE A 307 -0.35 1.27 1.89
C ILE A 307 1.05 0.69 1.64
N VAL A 308 1.98 1.56 1.24
CA VAL A 308 3.33 1.17 0.80
C VAL A 308 4.21 0.75 1.97
N LEU A 309 4.42 -0.55 2.13
CA LEU A 309 5.16 -1.13 3.24
C LEU A 309 6.61 -0.61 3.33
N GLU A 310 7.26 -0.42 2.19
CA GLU A 310 8.62 0.14 2.10
C GLU A 310 8.73 1.52 2.73
N THR A 311 7.72 2.37 2.57
CA THR A 311 7.68 3.69 3.20
C THR A 311 7.28 3.56 4.67
N LEU A 312 6.19 2.84 4.95
CA LEU A 312 5.62 2.70 6.30
C LEU A 312 6.60 2.09 7.31
N MET A 313 7.40 1.10 6.91
CA MET A 313 8.43 0.53 7.78
C MET A 313 9.46 1.57 8.21
N GLN A 314 9.89 2.44 7.29
CA GLN A 314 10.86 3.49 7.57
C GLN A 314 10.33 4.60 8.49
N LEU A 315 9.02 4.67 8.70
CA LEU A 315 8.39 5.59 9.65
C LEU A 315 8.34 5.04 11.08
N ARG A 316 8.75 3.78 11.31
CA ARG A 316 8.80 3.18 12.67
C ARG A 316 9.68 4.03 13.59
N GLY A 317 9.14 4.36 14.76
CA GLY A 317 9.81 5.20 15.76
C GLY A 317 9.62 6.71 15.57
N ARG A 318 9.01 7.15 14.45
CA ARG A 318 8.62 8.55 14.21
C ARG A 318 7.12 8.79 14.34
N VAL A 319 6.31 7.75 14.11
CA VAL A 319 4.83 7.84 14.08
C VAL A 319 4.22 7.61 15.46
N GLY A 320 3.29 8.48 15.85
CA GLY A 320 2.45 8.35 17.02
C GLY A 320 1.35 7.31 16.83
N THR A 321 0.49 7.50 15.81
CA THR A 321 -0.61 6.58 15.48
C THR A 321 -0.82 6.48 13.96
N VAL A 322 -1.03 5.26 13.47
CA VAL A 322 -1.53 4.99 12.11
C VAL A 322 -3.03 4.76 12.19
N VAL A 323 -3.79 5.46 11.35
CA VAL A 323 -5.24 5.42 11.29
C VAL A 323 -5.64 4.69 10.02
N VAL A 324 -6.41 3.62 10.16
CA VAL A 324 -6.87 2.80 9.02
C VAL A 324 -8.39 2.63 9.07
N PRO A 325 -9.07 2.50 7.92
CA PRO A 325 -10.48 2.15 7.89
C PRO A 325 -10.72 0.75 8.45
N ARG A 326 -11.87 0.57 9.09
CA ARG A 326 -12.34 -0.74 9.54
C ARG A 326 -12.74 -1.63 8.36
N CYS A 327 -12.31 -2.89 8.37
CA CYS A 327 -12.74 -3.91 7.39
C CYS A 327 -14.08 -4.57 7.77
N SER A 328 -14.68 -5.32 6.83
CA SER A 328 -15.86 -6.18 7.08
C SER A 328 -15.60 -7.29 8.11
N ARG A 329 -14.32 -7.56 8.40
CA ARG A 329 -13.78 -8.67 9.21
C ARG A 329 -14.06 -10.04 8.61
N GLY A 330 -13.00 -10.78 8.32
CA GLY A 330 -13.09 -12.18 7.91
C GLY A 330 -13.42 -12.42 6.44
N ASN A 331 -13.76 -11.41 5.65
CA ASN A 331 -13.87 -11.56 4.19
C ASN A 331 -12.49 -11.84 3.57
N LEU A 332 -12.41 -12.81 2.65
CA LEU A 332 -11.15 -13.17 1.98
C LEU A 332 -10.50 -11.98 1.25
N VAL A 333 -11.30 -11.12 0.64
CA VAL A 333 -10.85 -9.99 -0.16
C VAL A 333 -10.55 -8.73 0.67
N ASP A 334 -10.88 -8.70 1.96
CA ASP A 334 -10.81 -7.51 2.82
C ASP A 334 -10.04 -7.80 4.13
N PRO A 335 -8.75 -8.16 4.05
CA PRO A 335 -7.93 -8.39 5.24
C PRO A 335 -7.84 -7.14 6.12
N SER A 336 -7.77 -7.33 7.43
CA SER A 336 -7.61 -6.24 8.39
C SER A 336 -6.29 -5.49 8.17
N LEU A 337 -6.38 -4.23 7.73
CA LEU A 337 -5.24 -3.31 7.64
C LEU A 337 -4.58 -3.10 9.02
N ARG A 338 -5.37 -3.13 10.10
CA ARG A 338 -4.86 -3.00 11.46
C ARG A 338 -3.96 -4.16 11.84
N LEU A 339 -4.43 -5.40 11.70
CA LEU A 339 -3.62 -6.57 12.03
C LEU A 339 -2.36 -6.64 11.16
N TYR A 340 -2.48 -6.29 9.87
CA TYR A 340 -1.35 -6.20 8.96
C TYR A 340 -0.28 -5.21 9.45
N LEU A 341 -0.66 -3.97 9.75
CA LEU A 341 0.29 -2.93 10.17
C LEU A 341 0.76 -3.10 11.64
N GLU A 342 -0.04 -3.68 12.53
CA GLU A 342 0.39 -4.06 13.87
C GLU A 342 1.45 -5.19 13.80
N SER A 343 1.29 -6.14 12.88
CA SER A 343 2.23 -7.27 12.73
C SER A 343 3.66 -6.84 12.37
N ILE A 344 3.81 -5.68 11.74
CA ILE A 344 5.12 -5.07 11.40
C ILE A 344 5.61 -4.07 12.47
N GLY A 345 4.86 -3.90 13.56
CA GLY A 345 5.23 -3.08 14.72
C GLY A 345 4.91 -1.59 14.60
N LEU A 346 3.86 -1.22 13.87
CA LEU A 346 3.30 0.14 13.89
C LEU A 346 2.17 0.25 14.94
N PRO A 347 1.98 1.44 15.54
CA PRO A 347 0.86 1.70 16.45
C PRO A 347 -0.40 2.04 15.63
N VAL A 348 -1.41 1.17 15.58
CA VAL A 348 -2.55 1.31 14.66
C VAL A 348 -3.88 1.43 15.40
N ILE A 349 -4.80 2.24 14.87
CA ILE A 349 -6.21 2.27 15.28
C ILE A 349 -7.12 2.10 14.06
N GLU A 350 -8.25 1.42 14.24
CA GLU A 350 -9.35 1.37 13.26
C GLU A 350 -10.32 2.52 13.49
N VAL A 351 -10.77 3.15 12.41
CA VAL A 351 -11.86 4.12 12.40
C VAL A 351 -13.01 3.63 11.53
N ASP A 352 -14.23 3.93 11.94
CA ASP A 352 -15.46 3.72 11.17
C ASP A 352 -15.95 5.06 10.57
N ASP A 353 -16.98 5.00 9.73
CA ASP A 353 -17.56 6.19 9.13
C ASP A 353 -17.97 7.22 10.20
N PHE A 354 -17.40 8.42 10.08
CA PHE A 354 -17.58 9.56 10.99
C PHE A 354 -16.98 9.44 12.38
N ASP A 355 -16.11 8.46 12.64
CA ASP A 355 -15.24 8.50 13.82
C ASP A 355 -14.33 9.73 13.75
N GLU A 356 -14.13 10.39 14.91
CA GLU A 356 -13.40 11.65 15.02
C GLU A 356 -12.17 11.51 15.93
N LEU A 357 -11.01 11.97 15.44
CA LEU A 357 -9.77 12.11 16.19
C LEU A 357 -9.48 13.60 16.39
N LYS A 358 -9.41 14.04 17.65
CA LYS A 358 -9.16 15.44 17.99
C LYS A 358 -7.69 15.67 18.35
N PHE A 359 -7.16 16.80 17.93
CA PHE A 359 -5.83 17.29 18.30
C PHE A 359 -5.89 18.80 18.59
N PRO A 360 -4.84 19.40 19.18
CA PRO A 360 -4.83 20.84 19.45
C PRO A 360 -5.10 21.66 18.19
N GLY A 361 -6.19 22.43 18.18
CA GLY A 361 -6.52 23.33 17.06
C GLY A 361 -7.16 22.66 15.83
N GLY A 362 -7.58 21.39 15.91
CA GLY A 362 -8.21 20.72 14.78
C GLY A 362 -8.73 19.30 15.05
N ARG A 363 -9.10 18.60 13.98
CA ARG A 363 -9.60 17.22 14.01
C ARG A 363 -9.44 16.49 12.68
N ILE A 364 -9.40 15.16 12.74
CA ILE A 364 -9.59 14.26 11.60
C ILE A 364 -10.94 13.58 11.77
N VAL A 365 -11.70 13.45 10.68
CA VAL A 365 -12.95 12.67 10.64
C VAL A 365 -12.86 11.69 9.47
N ALA A 366 -13.02 10.41 9.75
CA ALA A 366 -13.16 9.40 8.70
C ALA A 366 -14.48 9.62 7.97
N THR A 367 -14.46 9.59 6.64
CA THR A 367 -15.66 9.77 5.80
C THR A 367 -15.80 8.61 4.82
N PRO A 368 -17.03 8.29 4.38
CA PRO A 368 -17.24 7.16 3.48
C PRO A 368 -16.44 7.25 2.17
N PHE A 369 -16.03 6.09 1.65
CA PHE A 369 -15.41 5.89 0.33
C PHE A 369 -16.27 4.88 -0.45
N LEU A 370 -16.73 5.25 -1.65
CA LEU A 370 -17.38 4.30 -2.59
C LEU A 370 -16.61 4.14 -3.90
N GLY A 371 -16.78 2.98 -4.53
CA GLY A 371 -16.21 2.65 -5.84
C GLY A 371 -14.79 2.09 -5.79
N GLU A 372 -14.15 2.07 -6.96
CA GLU A 372 -12.75 1.69 -7.22
C GLU A 372 -12.33 0.25 -6.81
N HIS A 373 -13.10 -0.49 -6.01
CA HIS A 373 -12.70 -1.82 -5.54
C HIS A 373 -13.33 -2.97 -6.34
N ALA A 374 -13.53 -2.75 -7.64
CA ALA A 374 -14.10 -3.72 -8.59
C ALA A 374 -15.35 -4.45 -8.07
N ASP A 375 -16.25 -3.77 -7.35
CA ASP A 375 -17.47 -4.34 -6.72
C ASP A 375 -17.23 -5.52 -5.76
N LEU A 376 -16.02 -5.66 -5.20
CA LEU A 376 -15.74 -6.61 -4.12
C LEU A 376 -16.25 -6.04 -2.79
N ASP A 377 -16.68 -6.90 -1.87
CA ASP A 377 -17.08 -6.50 -0.52
C ASP A 377 -15.86 -6.20 0.36
N ILE A 378 -15.23 -5.08 0.04
CA ILE A 378 -14.10 -4.51 0.75
C ILE A 378 -14.61 -3.28 1.50
N ARG A 379 -14.48 -3.25 2.82
CA ARG A 379 -14.89 -2.09 3.64
C ARG A 379 -13.71 -1.32 4.20
N ALA A 380 -12.50 -1.88 4.16
CA ALA A 380 -11.28 -1.18 4.56
C ALA A 380 -10.88 -0.08 3.55
N LYS A 381 -11.77 0.89 3.35
CA LYS A 381 -11.57 2.10 2.56
C LYS A 381 -12.33 3.28 3.17
N SER A 382 -11.66 4.41 3.29
CA SER A 382 -12.22 5.66 3.83
C SER A 382 -11.54 6.86 3.18
N THR A 383 -12.29 7.95 3.07
CA THR A 383 -11.76 9.28 2.78
C THR A 383 -11.61 10.04 4.10
N TYR A 384 -10.84 11.12 4.14
CA TYR A 384 -10.64 11.85 5.41
C TYR A 384 -10.99 13.33 5.27
N PHE A 385 -11.77 13.83 6.22
CA PHE A 385 -11.89 15.26 6.45
C PHE A 385 -10.87 15.68 7.52
N VAL A 386 -10.17 16.79 7.30
CA VAL A 386 -9.22 17.36 8.26
C VAL A 386 -9.53 18.84 8.46
N ASP A 387 -9.77 19.26 9.70
CA ASP A 387 -9.79 20.67 10.10
C ASP A 387 -8.42 21.03 10.66
N LEU A 388 -7.69 21.92 9.99
CA LEU A 388 -6.31 22.27 10.30
C LEU A 388 -6.06 23.77 10.13
N GLY A 389 -5.63 24.44 11.19
CA GLY A 389 -5.27 25.86 11.14
C GLY A 389 -6.39 26.77 10.63
N GLY A 390 -7.65 26.41 10.90
CA GLY A 390 -8.83 27.18 10.45
C GLY A 390 -9.23 26.98 8.99
N ARG A 391 -8.66 25.98 8.29
CA ARG A 391 -9.15 25.51 6.99
C ARG A 391 -9.59 24.06 7.08
N SER A 392 -10.61 23.73 6.30
CA SER A 392 -11.09 22.36 6.17
C SER A 392 -10.70 21.72 4.84
N LEU A 393 -10.13 20.53 4.93
CA LEU A 393 -9.63 19.75 3.80
C LEU A 393 -10.41 18.44 3.72
N TRP A 394 -10.71 17.98 2.50
CA TRP A 394 -11.22 16.64 2.24
C TRP A 394 -10.23 15.90 1.36
N LEU A 395 -9.81 14.71 1.81
CA LEU A 395 -8.78 13.87 1.24
C LEU A 395 -9.46 12.62 0.69
N GLY A 396 -9.68 12.61 -0.62
CA GLY A 396 -10.60 11.70 -1.29
C GLY A 396 -9.99 10.41 -1.80
N ALA A 397 -8.66 10.32 -1.94
CA ALA A 397 -7.96 9.27 -2.68
C ALA A 397 -8.74 8.94 -3.95
N ASP A 398 -9.01 7.66 -4.20
CA ASP A 398 -9.65 7.19 -5.42
C ASP A 398 -11.17 7.02 -5.28
N SER A 399 -11.76 7.68 -4.27
CA SER A 399 -13.21 7.67 -4.06
C SER A 399 -13.92 8.07 -5.35
N SER A 400 -14.73 7.15 -5.84
CA SER A 400 -15.43 7.32 -7.10
C SER A 400 -16.71 8.13 -6.86
N GLY A 401 -16.98 9.11 -7.72
CA GLY A 401 -18.23 9.89 -7.72
C GLY A 401 -19.45 9.10 -8.21
N ILE A 402 -19.52 7.78 -7.96
CA ILE A 402 -20.59 6.90 -8.46
C ILE A 402 -21.95 7.17 -7.81
N GLU A 403 -21.97 7.78 -6.63
CA GLU A 403 -23.19 8.22 -5.92
C GLU A 403 -23.00 9.64 -5.37
N PRO A 404 -23.33 10.69 -6.15
CA PRO A 404 -23.14 12.09 -5.75
C PRO A 404 -23.82 12.47 -4.43
N ALA A 405 -24.97 11.87 -4.09
CA ALA A 405 -25.68 12.21 -2.87
C ALA A 405 -24.89 11.86 -1.59
N LEU A 406 -23.89 10.98 -1.69
CA LEU A 406 -22.98 10.66 -0.60
C LEU A 406 -22.23 11.92 -0.12
N TYR A 407 -21.66 12.66 -1.06
CA TYR A 407 -20.80 13.81 -0.76
C TYR A 407 -21.60 14.96 -0.13
N ARG A 408 -22.87 15.10 -0.51
CA ARG A 408 -23.81 16.00 0.18
C ARG A 408 -23.99 15.62 1.65
N ARG A 409 -24.07 14.33 1.95
CA ARG A 409 -24.20 13.80 3.33
C ARG A 409 -22.92 13.98 4.12
N ILE A 410 -21.77 13.76 3.49
CA ILE A 410 -20.46 14.05 4.08
C ILE A 410 -20.40 15.52 4.50
N ARG A 411 -20.65 16.45 3.56
CA ARG A 411 -20.70 17.89 3.84
C ARG A 411 -21.69 18.24 4.96
N ALA A 412 -22.87 17.65 4.97
CA ALA A 412 -23.86 17.89 6.02
C ALA A 412 -23.36 17.46 7.41
N HIS A 413 -22.46 16.47 7.49
CA HIS A 413 -21.85 15.99 8.72
C HIS A 413 -20.65 16.84 9.15
N VAL A 414 -19.67 17.03 8.25
CA VAL A 414 -18.38 17.65 8.59
C VAL A 414 -18.38 19.18 8.49
N GLY A 415 -19.35 19.75 7.77
CA GLY A 415 -19.50 21.17 7.56
C GLY A 415 -18.89 21.65 6.23
N LYS A 416 -18.45 22.91 6.22
CA LYS A 416 -17.83 23.52 5.05
C LYS A 416 -16.51 22.80 4.73
N ILE A 417 -16.23 22.59 3.44
CA ILE A 417 -14.95 22.10 2.94
C ILE A 417 -14.31 23.23 2.11
N ASP A 418 -13.09 23.61 2.44
CA ASP A 418 -12.37 24.64 1.69
C ASP A 418 -11.62 24.02 0.51
N ILE A 419 -10.92 22.92 0.73
CA ILE A 419 -10.06 22.26 -0.26
C ILE A 419 -10.41 20.77 -0.38
N ALA A 420 -10.62 20.28 -1.60
CA ALA A 420 -10.74 18.85 -1.90
C ALA A 420 -9.51 18.35 -2.65
N TYR A 421 -8.94 17.22 -2.24
CA TYR A 421 -7.94 16.45 -2.99
C TYR A 421 -8.60 15.14 -3.44
N LEU A 422 -8.53 14.80 -4.72
CA LEU A 422 -9.17 13.59 -5.26
C LEU A 422 -8.43 13.01 -6.46
N GLY A 423 -8.44 11.69 -6.56
CA GLY A 423 -7.85 10.90 -7.64
C GLY A 423 -8.76 10.84 -8.86
N MET A 424 -8.15 10.83 -10.05
CA MET A 424 -8.85 10.72 -11.32
C MET A 424 -8.28 9.63 -12.23
N GLU A 425 -7.73 8.56 -11.64
CA GLU A 425 -7.36 7.36 -12.39
C GLU A 425 -8.60 6.58 -12.84
N CYS A 426 -9.31 7.14 -13.81
CA CYS A 426 -10.68 6.75 -14.16
C CYS A 426 -10.77 5.50 -15.06
N ASP A 427 -9.65 4.99 -15.56
CA ASP A 427 -9.57 3.78 -16.37
C ASP A 427 -8.56 2.78 -15.80
N GLY A 428 -8.81 2.34 -14.58
CA GLY A 428 -7.92 1.44 -13.88
C GLY A 428 -8.02 -0.02 -14.30
N ALA A 429 -7.20 -0.84 -13.64
CA ALA A 429 -7.01 -2.24 -13.97
C ALA A 429 -8.29 -3.08 -13.79
N PRO A 430 -8.47 -4.18 -14.54
CA PRO A 430 -9.61 -5.08 -14.36
C PRO A 430 -9.50 -5.89 -13.06
N LEU A 431 -10.64 -6.41 -12.56
CA LEU A 431 -10.76 -7.21 -11.33
C LEU A 431 -9.65 -8.26 -11.15
N THR A 432 -9.38 -9.04 -12.20
CA THR A 432 -8.41 -10.14 -12.15
C THR A 432 -6.96 -9.67 -12.07
N TRP A 433 -6.65 -8.41 -12.42
CA TRP A 433 -5.28 -7.92 -12.36
C TRP A 433 -4.74 -7.94 -10.92
N LEU A 434 -5.49 -7.41 -9.96
CA LEU A 434 -5.08 -7.39 -8.55
C LEU A 434 -5.59 -8.60 -7.76
N TYR A 435 -6.84 -9.02 -8.01
CA TYR A 435 -7.53 -9.93 -7.11
C TYR A 435 -7.60 -11.39 -7.60
N GLN A 436 -7.00 -11.75 -8.75
CA GLN A 436 -7.14 -13.11 -9.33
C GLN A 436 -6.79 -14.24 -8.35
N ALA A 437 -5.77 -14.05 -7.52
CA ALA A 437 -5.33 -15.07 -6.58
C ALA A 437 -6.38 -15.39 -5.49
N LEU A 438 -7.31 -14.47 -5.24
CA LEU A 438 -8.36 -14.59 -4.22
C LEU A 438 -9.68 -15.11 -4.79
N LEU A 439 -9.82 -15.21 -6.11
CA LEU A 439 -11.03 -15.68 -6.75
C LEU A 439 -11.07 -17.22 -6.70
N THR A 440 -11.96 -17.77 -5.88
CA THR A 440 -12.18 -19.22 -5.77
C THR A 440 -13.13 -19.76 -6.85
N GLN A 441 -13.65 -18.89 -7.72
CA GLN A 441 -14.40 -19.28 -8.90
C GLN A 441 -13.86 -18.61 -10.16
N PRO A 442 -13.93 -19.30 -11.31
CA PRO A 442 -13.61 -18.68 -12.59
C PRO A 442 -14.53 -17.49 -12.88
N ILE A 443 -13.92 -16.36 -13.25
CA ILE A 443 -14.62 -15.19 -13.77
C ILE A 443 -14.27 -15.05 -15.26
N THR A 444 -15.29 -14.81 -16.09
CA THR A 444 -15.06 -14.58 -17.52
C THR A 444 -14.30 -13.27 -17.75
N LYS A 445 -13.48 -13.20 -18.81
CA LYS A 445 -12.77 -11.96 -19.17
C LYS A 445 -13.72 -10.76 -19.26
N ARG A 446 -14.90 -10.93 -19.88
CA ARG A 446 -15.90 -9.85 -20.02
C ARG A 446 -16.38 -9.32 -18.66
N MET A 447 -16.62 -10.20 -17.69
CA MET A 447 -17.00 -9.79 -16.32
C MET A 447 -15.84 -9.10 -15.61
N SER A 448 -14.61 -9.59 -15.77
CA SER A 448 -13.43 -8.95 -15.21
C SER A 448 -13.18 -7.57 -15.81
N ASP A 449 -13.33 -7.41 -17.12
CA ASP A 449 -13.11 -6.14 -17.81
C ASP A 449 -14.17 -5.08 -17.44
N SER A 450 -15.37 -5.51 -17.03
CA SER A 450 -16.43 -4.60 -16.58
C SER A 450 -16.31 -4.14 -15.13
N ARG A 451 -15.52 -4.83 -14.31
CA ARG A 451 -15.31 -4.54 -12.89
C ARG A 451 -13.88 -4.03 -12.72
N LYS A 452 -13.71 -2.71 -12.61
CA LYS A 452 -12.40 -2.06 -12.67
C LYS A 452 -12.02 -1.37 -11.37
N LEU A 453 -10.71 -1.15 -11.25
CA LEU A 453 -10.08 -0.31 -10.23
C LEU A 453 -10.10 1.17 -10.62
N SER A 454 -11.28 1.68 -10.98
CA SER A 454 -11.43 3.03 -11.53
C SER A 454 -11.79 4.04 -10.44
N GLY A 455 -10.97 5.08 -10.33
CA GLY A 455 -11.30 6.33 -9.65
C GLY A 455 -12.33 7.17 -10.42
N SER A 456 -12.39 8.46 -10.12
CA SER A 456 -13.40 9.36 -10.71
C SER A 456 -13.01 9.85 -12.11
N ASN A 457 -13.95 9.79 -13.06
CA ASN A 457 -13.85 10.56 -14.31
C ASN A 457 -14.22 12.04 -14.11
N ALA A 458 -14.17 12.86 -15.16
CA ALA A 458 -14.39 14.31 -15.07
C ALA A 458 -15.79 14.70 -14.57
N ALA A 459 -16.81 13.94 -14.93
CA ALA A 459 -18.18 14.19 -14.48
C ALA A 459 -18.34 13.84 -12.99
N GLN A 460 -17.86 12.65 -12.60
CA GLN A 460 -17.89 12.17 -11.22
C GLN A 460 -17.10 13.09 -10.29
N ALA A 461 -15.88 13.48 -10.66
CA ALA A 461 -15.05 14.41 -9.90
C ALA A 461 -15.74 15.79 -9.76
N GLY A 462 -16.39 16.28 -10.83
CA GLY A 462 -17.17 17.52 -10.79
C GLY A 462 -18.34 17.45 -9.80
N ASP A 463 -19.09 16.34 -9.82
CA ASP A 463 -20.22 16.12 -8.92
C ASP A 463 -19.76 16.03 -7.45
N ILE A 464 -18.62 15.39 -7.17
CA ILE A 464 -17.99 15.38 -5.84
C ILE A 464 -17.76 16.80 -5.35
N VAL A 465 -17.05 17.61 -6.13
CA VAL A 465 -16.67 18.97 -5.76
C VAL A 465 -17.90 19.85 -5.52
N ASP A 466 -18.92 19.74 -6.37
CA ASP A 466 -20.18 20.47 -6.23
C ASP A 466 -20.92 20.11 -4.94
N GLU A 467 -21.06 18.81 -4.65
CA GLU A 467 -21.84 18.32 -3.51
C GLU A 467 -21.11 18.54 -2.17
N LEU A 468 -19.77 18.46 -2.16
CA LEU A 468 -18.94 18.90 -1.04
C LEU A 468 -19.01 20.43 -0.86
N GLY A 469 -19.32 21.18 -1.91
CA GLY A 469 -19.29 22.64 -1.92
C GLY A 469 -17.87 23.18 -1.68
N ALA A 470 -16.87 22.48 -2.20
CA ALA A 470 -15.46 22.84 -2.05
C ALA A 470 -15.12 24.11 -2.82
N SER A 471 -14.26 24.96 -2.26
CA SER A 471 -13.84 26.22 -2.90
C SER A 471 -12.58 26.03 -3.77
N GLU A 472 -11.76 25.04 -3.43
CA GLU A 472 -10.59 24.61 -4.19
C GLU A 472 -10.64 23.09 -4.41
N ALA A 473 -10.14 22.61 -5.55
CA ALA A 473 -10.06 21.17 -5.85
C ALA A 473 -8.76 20.80 -6.57
N TYR A 474 -8.03 19.82 -6.07
CA TYR A 474 -6.73 19.42 -6.62
C TYR A 474 -6.73 17.94 -6.97
N ILE A 475 -6.38 17.64 -8.21
CA ILE A 475 -6.25 16.26 -8.69
C ILE A 475 -4.88 15.74 -8.28
N TYR A 476 -4.88 14.61 -7.58
CA TYR A 476 -3.70 13.86 -7.17
C TYR A 476 -3.88 12.37 -7.48
N ALA A 477 -3.07 11.48 -6.92
CA ALA A 477 -3.21 10.02 -7.04
C ALA A 477 -3.22 9.50 -8.50
N MET A 478 -2.57 10.22 -9.42
CA MET A 478 -2.49 9.82 -10.83
C MET A 478 -1.35 8.84 -11.10
N GLY A 479 -0.35 8.74 -10.21
CA GLY A 479 0.80 7.85 -10.43
C GLY A 479 1.69 8.28 -11.60
N GLU A 480 1.78 9.58 -11.86
CA GLU A 480 2.64 10.17 -12.90
C GLU A 480 4.11 10.27 -12.47
N GLU A 481 4.38 10.18 -11.17
CA GLU A 481 5.71 10.26 -10.61
C GLU A 481 6.58 9.08 -11.09
N HIS A 482 7.50 9.35 -12.02
CA HIS A 482 8.40 8.33 -12.58
C HIS A 482 9.18 7.53 -11.52
N TRP A 483 9.51 8.14 -10.38
CA TRP A 483 10.20 7.48 -9.27
C TRP A 483 9.34 6.45 -8.50
N LEU A 484 8.04 6.42 -8.76
CA LEU A 484 7.07 5.47 -8.20
C LEU A 484 6.70 4.35 -9.19
N GLY A 485 7.27 4.37 -10.40
CA GLY A 485 6.87 3.52 -11.52
C GLY A 485 7.01 2.02 -11.30
N HIS A 486 7.82 1.58 -10.32
CA HIS A 486 7.97 0.18 -9.94
C HIS A 486 6.72 -0.39 -9.22
N VAL A 487 5.88 0.47 -8.66
CA VAL A 487 4.57 0.11 -8.08
C VAL A 487 3.43 0.44 -9.03
N MET A 488 3.44 1.63 -9.62
CA MET A 488 2.29 2.12 -10.41
C MET A 488 2.15 1.43 -11.77
N ALA A 489 3.26 1.05 -12.40
CA ALA A 489 3.28 0.52 -13.77
C ALA A 489 2.58 1.39 -14.85
N THR A 490 2.35 2.67 -14.57
CA THR A 490 1.71 3.64 -15.46
C THR A 490 2.69 4.14 -16.54
N SER A 491 2.15 4.54 -17.69
CA SER A 491 2.90 5.14 -18.80
C SER A 491 1.98 6.08 -19.58
N TYR A 492 1.69 7.24 -18.99
CA TYR A 492 0.85 8.24 -19.63
C TYR A 492 1.55 8.92 -20.80
N ASN A 493 0.73 9.39 -21.73
CA ASN A 493 1.09 10.33 -22.78
C ASN A 493 -0.06 11.34 -22.95
N ASP A 494 0.16 12.38 -23.74
CA ASP A 494 -0.84 13.45 -23.98
C ASP A 494 -2.19 12.91 -24.52
N ASP A 495 -2.21 11.69 -25.07
CA ASP A 495 -3.42 11.04 -25.57
C ASP A 495 -4.14 10.16 -24.54
N SER A 496 -3.56 9.94 -23.36
CA SER A 496 -4.13 9.14 -22.29
C SER A 496 -5.51 9.65 -21.88
N TYR A 497 -6.47 8.72 -21.80
CA TYR A 497 -7.86 9.05 -21.50
C TYR A 497 -8.02 9.75 -20.14
N GLN A 498 -7.23 9.32 -19.15
CA GLN A 498 -7.20 9.86 -17.81
C GLN A 498 -6.80 11.35 -17.81
N LEU A 499 -5.72 11.71 -18.50
CA LEU A 499 -5.28 13.11 -18.61
C LEU A 499 -6.31 13.99 -19.33
N LYS A 500 -6.97 13.47 -20.37
CA LYS A 500 -8.09 14.17 -21.04
C LYS A 500 -9.27 14.41 -20.09
N GLN A 501 -9.55 13.48 -19.18
CA GLN A 501 -10.58 13.67 -18.14
C GLN A 501 -10.16 14.71 -17.10
N VAL A 502 -8.89 14.75 -16.71
CA VAL A 502 -8.36 15.81 -15.84
C VAL A 502 -8.53 17.19 -16.49
N GLU A 503 -8.16 17.35 -17.77
CA GLU A 503 -8.36 18.60 -18.51
C GLU A 503 -9.84 19.02 -18.55
N GLU A 504 -10.75 18.09 -18.82
CA GLU A 504 -12.19 18.34 -18.82
C GLU A 504 -12.70 18.79 -17.44
N PHE A 505 -12.22 18.17 -16.36
CA PHE A 505 -12.55 18.56 -14.99
C PHE A 505 -12.05 19.97 -14.65
N LEU A 506 -10.82 20.31 -15.00
CA LEU A 506 -10.24 21.63 -14.76
C LEU A 506 -11.02 22.72 -15.50
N ALA A 507 -11.43 22.47 -16.75
CA ALA A 507 -12.28 23.38 -17.51
C ALA A 507 -13.64 23.60 -16.83
N LYS A 508 -14.30 22.53 -16.35
CA LYS A 508 -15.56 22.64 -15.59
C LYS A 508 -15.42 23.44 -14.30
N CYS A 509 -14.31 23.28 -13.58
CA CYS A 509 -14.03 24.07 -12.38
C CYS A 509 -13.86 25.56 -12.72
N ALA A 510 -13.13 25.87 -13.80
CA ALA A 510 -12.92 27.24 -14.25
C ALA A 510 -14.23 27.93 -14.64
N ASP A 511 -15.14 27.24 -15.34
CA ASP A 511 -16.46 27.76 -15.71
C ASP A 511 -17.34 28.11 -14.49
N LYS A 512 -17.13 27.40 -13.37
CA LYS A 512 -17.82 27.63 -12.09
C LYS A 512 -17.09 28.58 -11.14
N GLY A 513 -15.91 29.06 -11.51
CA GLY A 513 -15.06 29.89 -10.65
C GLY A 513 -14.45 29.15 -9.45
N ILE A 514 -14.34 27.82 -9.53
CA ILE A 514 -13.68 26.98 -8.53
C ILE A 514 -12.19 26.92 -8.86
N LYS A 515 -11.34 27.23 -7.88
CA LYS A 515 -9.88 27.14 -8.09
C LYS A 515 -9.48 25.66 -8.14
N ALA A 516 -8.89 25.23 -9.24
CA ALA A 516 -8.47 23.84 -9.38
C ALA A 516 -7.07 23.67 -9.98
N GLY A 517 -6.46 22.52 -9.75
CA GLY A 517 -5.15 22.18 -10.31
C GLY A 517 -4.90 20.68 -10.41
N HIS A 518 -3.96 20.32 -11.27
CA HIS A 518 -3.43 18.97 -11.40
C HIS A 518 -2.06 18.92 -10.72
N LEU A 519 -1.91 18.09 -9.69
CA LEU A 519 -0.71 18.09 -8.85
C LEU A 519 0.37 17.20 -9.47
N PHE A 520 1.56 17.77 -9.62
CA PHE A 520 2.76 17.05 -10.02
C PHE A 520 3.99 17.75 -9.40
N GLY A 521 4.96 16.96 -8.94
CA GLY A 521 6.16 17.46 -8.25
C GLY A 521 5.86 18.16 -6.93
N GLN A 522 6.74 19.02 -6.44
CA GLN A 522 6.53 19.77 -5.19
C GLN A 522 5.43 20.82 -5.34
N GLN A 523 4.39 20.72 -4.50
CA GLN A 523 3.36 21.75 -4.33
C GLN A 523 3.17 22.03 -2.84
N GLU A 524 2.94 23.30 -2.48
CA GLU A 524 2.82 23.72 -1.09
C GLU A 524 1.73 24.79 -0.92
N TRP A 525 0.95 24.65 0.15
CA TRP A 525 -0.02 25.64 0.61
C TRP A 525 0.36 26.05 2.03
N ARG A 526 0.29 27.35 2.32
CA ARG A 526 0.44 27.90 3.68
C ARG A 526 -0.65 28.93 3.96
N TRP A 527 -1.09 28.99 5.21
CA TRP A 527 -2.00 30.03 5.71
C TRP A 527 -1.80 30.35 7.18
#